data_AF-A0A971KPS6-F1
#
_entry.id   AF-A0A971KPS6-F1
#
_cell.length_a   1.000
_cell.length_b   1.000
_cell.length_c   1.000
_cell.angle_alpha   90.00
_cell.angle_beta   90.00
_cell.angle_gamma   90.00
#
_symmetry.space_group_name_H-M   'P 1'
#
loop_
_entity.id
_entity.type
_entity.pdbx_description
1 polymer ?
#
loop_
_entity_poly.entity_id
_entity_poly.type
_entity_poly.pdbx_seq_one_letter_code
_entity_poly.pdbx_strand_id
1 'polypeptide(L)'
;MQKPYATGVDTLFSFLQEGTWTRPTDKMAVYTEVLPNCRWGIRVTLFADTARVEAIEGPKCTWYKPPRELSIDVHPPNLWERLRGITFETKLAAAVEEKRAYARAKNEQL
;
A
#
# COMPACT_ATOMS: atom_id res chain seq x y z
N MET A 1 1.64 -9.58 -23.74
CA MET A 1 0.92 -9.93 -22.51
C MET A 1 0.05 -8.74 -22.14
N GLN A 2 -1.25 -8.80 -22.45
CA GLN A 2 -2.17 -7.65 -22.36
C GLN A 2 -2.49 -7.31 -20.90
N LYS A 3 -2.28 -6.04 -20.50
CA LYS A 3 -2.68 -5.48 -19.20
C LYS A 3 -4.12 -4.94 -19.34
N PRO A 4 -5.15 -5.53 -18.70
CA PRO A 4 -6.55 -5.16 -18.97
C PRO A 4 -7.09 -4.08 -18.02
N TYR A 5 -6.34 -3.00 -17.78
CA TYR A 5 -6.85 -1.85 -17.01
C TYR A 5 -6.36 -0.55 -17.65
N ALA A 6 -6.97 -0.17 -18.76
CA ALA A 6 -6.65 1.06 -19.47
C ALA A 6 -7.54 2.22 -18.98
N THR A 7 -6.90 3.31 -18.57
CA THR A 7 -7.32 4.75 -18.68
C THR A 7 -7.97 5.50 -17.50
N GLY A 8 -8.28 4.88 -16.35
CA GLY A 8 -8.83 5.63 -15.19
C GLY A 8 -8.04 5.51 -13.89
N VAL A 9 -7.57 4.30 -13.58
CA VAL A 9 -6.87 3.96 -12.33
C VAL A 9 -5.38 4.32 -12.32
N ASP A 10 -4.74 4.48 -13.49
CA ASP A 10 -3.32 4.85 -13.62
C ASP A 10 -3.00 6.21 -12.98
N THR A 11 -3.98 7.12 -12.94
CA THR A 11 -3.82 8.43 -12.30
C THR A 11 -3.94 8.38 -10.78
N LEU A 12 -4.81 7.51 -10.23
CA LEU A 12 -5.25 7.58 -8.84
C LEU A 12 -4.28 6.90 -7.87
N PHE A 13 -3.46 5.97 -8.34
CA PHE A 13 -2.41 5.31 -7.55
C PHE A 13 -1.08 5.26 -8.31
N SER A 14 -0.71 6.38 -8.94
CA SER A 14 0.55 6.51 -9.69
C SER A 14 1.80 6.19 -8.86
N PHE A 15 1.72 6.26 -7.53
CA PHE A 15 2.78 5.87 -6.60
C PHE A 15 2.90 4.35 -6.37
N LEU A 16 2.05 3.50 -6.94
CA LEU A 16 2.05 2.03 -6.80
C LEU A 16 2.34 1.32 -8.13
N GLN A 17 3.52 1.56 -8.68
CA GLN A 17 3.92 1.07 -10.02
C GLN A 17 5.05 0.04 -10.02
N GLU A 18 5.81 -0.09 -8.95
CA GLU A 18 7.01 -0.95 -8.88
C GLU A 18 6.71 -2.40 -8.50
N GLY A 19 5.48 -2.66 -8.06
CA GLY A 19 5.02 -3.96 -7.55
C GLY A 19 4.00 -4.66 -8.45
N THR A 20 3.37 -5.68 -7.89
CA THR A 20 2.36 -6.51 -8.57
C THR A 20 1.00 -6.32 -7.93
N TRP A 21 -0.01 -6.09 -8.76
CA TRP A 21 -1.41 -6.11 -8.37
C TRP A 21 -2.00 -7.52 -8.50
N THR A 22 -2.74 -7.93 -7.48
CA THR A 22 -3.55 -9.14 -7.46
C THR A 22 -4.95 -8.78 -7.00
N ARG A 23 -5.95 -9.54 -7.45
CA ARG A 23 -7.36 -9.31 -7.10
C ARG A 23 -7.95 -10.59 -6.48
N PRO A 24 -7.74 -10.81 -5.16
CA PRO A 24 -8.19 -12.04 -4.51
C PRO A 24 -9.72 -12.20 -4.48
N THR A 25 -10.47 -11.11 -4.33
CA THR A 25 -11.94 -11.10 -4.39
C THR A 25 -12.44 -9.91 -5.19
N ASP A 26 -13.74 -9.85 -5.43
CA ASP A 26 -14.37 -8.75 -6.14
C ASP A 26 -14.30 -7.41 -5.39
N LYS A 27 -14.22 -7.48 -4.06
CA LYS A 27 -14.24 -6.32 -3.15
C LYS A 27 -12.86 -5.93 -2.63
N MET A 28 -11.80 -6.56 -3.13
CA MET A 28 -10.45 -6.28 -2.67
C MET A 28 -9.41 -6.34 -3.79
N ALA A 29 -8.41 -5.47 -3.69
CA ALA A 29 -7.20 -5.53 -4.51
C ALA A 29 -5.99 -5.50 -3.58
N VAL A 30 -4.98 -6.32 -3.89
CA VAL A 30 -3.74 -6.41 -3.13
C VAL A 30 -2.58 -6.07 -4.05
N TYR A 31 -1.89 -4.99 -3.73
CA TYR A 31 -0.61 -4.63 -4.32
C TYR A 31 0.52 -5.11 -3.43
N THR A 32 1.54 -5.73 -4.02
CA THR A 32 2.73 -6.19 -3.31
C THR A 32 3.97 -5.66 -4.01
N GLU A 33 4.83 -4.98 -3.27
CA GLU A 33 6.07 -4.41 -3.77
C GLU A 33 7.22 -4.88 -2.89
N VAL A 34 8.04 -5.76 -3.43
CA VAL A 34 9.31 -6.19 -2.83
C VAL A 34 10.35 -6.08 -3.95
N LEU A 35 11.24 -5.10 -3.83
CA LEU A 35 12.22 -4.80 -4.88
C LEU A 35 13.28 -5.91 -5.01
N PRO A 36 13.93 -6.02 -6.18
CA PRO A 36 15.06 -6.94 -6.35
C PRO A 36 16.13 -6.72 -5.29
N ASN A 37 16.69 -7.82 -4.76
CA ASN A 37 17.69 -7.82 -3.68
C ASN A 37 17.21 -7.21 -2.34
N CYS A 38 15.93 -6.87 -2.20
CA CYS A 38 15.35 -6.46 -0.93
C CYS A 38 14.59 -7.61 -0.29
N ARG A 39 14.72 -7.75 1.04
CA ARG A 39 13.95 -8.73 1.83
C ARG A 39 12.66 -8.11 2.35
N TRP A 40 12.69 -6.84 2.70
CA TRP A 40 11.54 -6.05 3.12
C TRP A 40 10.96 -5.23 1.98
N GLY A 41 9.63 -5.09 1.99
CA GLY A 41 8.88 -4.28 1.05
C GLY A 41 7.54 -3.87 1.65
N ILE A 42 6.55 -3.58 0.81
CA ILE A 42 5.20 -3.20 1.23
C ILE A 42 4.11 -4.07 0.62
N ARG A 43 2.99 -4.16 1.33
CA ARG A 43 1.73 -4.67 0.82
C ARG A 43 0.63 -3.66 1.06
N VAL A 44 -0.09 -3.29 0.02
CA VAL A 44 -1.28 -2.44 0.10
C VAL A 44 -2.49 -3.29 -0.20
N THR A 45 -3.39 -3.41 0.77
CA THR A 45 -4.69 -4.05 0.57
C THR A 45 -5.75 -2.97 0.49
N LEU A 46 -6.36 -2.81 -0.68
CA LEU A 46 -7.54 -1.97 -0.88
C LEU A 46 -8.79 -2.78 -0.56
N PHE A 47 -9.62 -2.28 0.35
CA PHE A 47 -10.98 -2.73 0.62
C PHE A 47 -11.98 -1.78 -0.06
N ALA A 48 -13.28 -2.04 0.09
CA ALA A 48 -14.33 -1.20 -0.48
C ALA A 48 -14.20 0.28 -0.08
N ASP A 49 -13.98 0.56 1.20
CA ASP A 49 -13.99 1.93 1.75
C ASP A 49 -12.68 2.34 2.43
N THR A 50 -11.75 1.41 2.60
CA THR A 50 -10.52 1.61 3.38
C THR A 50 -9.35 0.94 2.69
N ALA A 51 -8.14 1.23 3.16
CA ALA A 51 -6.96 0.49 2.76
C ALA A 51 -6.14 0.10 3.99
N ARG A 52 -5.35 -0.96 3.86
CA ARG A 52 -4.31 -1.33 4.81
C ARG A 52 -2.96 -1.30 4.12
N VAL A 53 -1.98 -0.67 4.74
CA VAL A 53 -0.60 -0.63 4.27
C VAL A 53 0.28 -1.33 5.28
N GLU A 54 1.00 -2.34 4.81
CA GLU A 54 1.87 -3.18 5.63
C GLU A 54 3.31 -3.10 5.12
N ALA A 55 4.29 -3.04 6.03
CA ALA A 55 5.66 -3.42 5.76
C ALA A 55 5.77 -4.95 5.93
N ILE A 56 6.28 -5.62 4.90
CA ILE A 56 6.32 -7.08 4.82
C ILE A 56 7.73 -7.59 4.57
N GLU A 57 8.06 -8.70 5.19
CA GLU A 57 9.31 -9.42 4.96
C GLU A 57 9.08 -10.51 3.90
N GLY A 58 9.08 -10.09 2.63
CA GLY A 58 8.74 -10.94 1.49
C GLY A 58 7.23 -11.17 1.29
N PRO A 59 6.85 -11.82 0.17
CA PRO A 59 5.48 -11.81 -0.34
C PRO A 59 4.47 -12.60 0.50
N LYS A 60 4.92 -13.59 1.29
CA LYS A 60 4.05 -14.44 2.12
C LYS A 60 3.94 -13.99 3.58
N CYS A 61 4.53 -12.86 3.93
CA CYS A 61 4.61 -12.40 5.31
C CYS A 61 3.21 -12.04 5.85
N THR A 62 2.75 -12.74 6.90
CA THR A 62 1.48 -12.46 7.58
C THR A 62 1.75 -12.36 9.09
N TRP A 63 1.39 -11.23 9.69
CA TRP A 63 1.48 -11.01 11.12
C TRP A 63 0.08 -11.06 11.73
N TYR A 64 -0.08 -11.77 12.86
CA TYR A 64 -1.30 -11.65 13.65
C TYR A 64 -1.22 -10.39 14.49
N LYS A 65 -2.13 -9.43 14.26
CA LYS A 65 -2.15 -8.10 14.92
C LYS A 65 -0.77 -7.40 14.84
N PRO A 66 -0.32 -7.05 13.62
CA PRO A 66 0.95 -6.35 13.45
C PRO A 66 0.97 -5.05 14.28
N PRO A 67 2.12 -4.72 14.87
CA PRO A 67 2.31 -3.44 15.52
C PRO A 67 2.23 -2.31 14.49
N ARG A 68 1.98 -1.08 14.95
CA ARG A 68 1.69 0.08 14.08
C ARG A 68 2.82 0.38 13.11
N GLU A 69 4.06 0.11 13.51
CA GLU A 69 5.26 0.27 12.67
C GLU A 69 5.16 -0.60 11.41
N LEU A 70 4.61 -1.80 11.55
CA LEU A 70 4.42 -2.76 10.46
C LEU A 70 3.11 -2.58 9.70
N SER A 71 2.05 -2.07 10.31
CA SER A 71 0.74 -1.98 9.66
C SER A 71 -0.03 -0.73 10.06
N ILE A 72 -0.67 -0.10 9.09
CA ILE A 72 -1.57 1.03 9.30
C ILE A 72 -2.83 0.90 8.44
N ASP A 73 -3.97 1.20 9.03
CA ASP A 73 -5.25 1.32 8.33
C ASP A 73 -5.48 2.77 7.89
N VAL A 74 -5.79 2.93 6.62
CA VAL A 74 -6.10 4.21 5.98
C VAL A 74 -7.60 4.29 5.78
N HIS A 75 -8.22 5.23 6.47
CA HIS A 75 -9.63 5.53 6.37
C HIS A 75 -9.90 6.76 5.48
N PRO A 76 -11.10 6.87 4.89
CA PRO A 76 -11.51 8.05 4.15
C PRO A 76 -11.29 9.34 4.95
N PRO A 77 -11.03 10.48 4.27
CA PRO A 77 -10.88 11.74 4.95
C PRO A 77 -12.20 12.14 5.62
N ASN A 78 -12.11 12.58 6.87
CA ASN A 78 -13.23 13.16 7.61
C ASN A 78 -13.58 14.57 7.10
N LEU A 79 -14.66 15.17 7.61
CA LEU A 79 -15.15 16.46 7.14
C LEU A 79 -14.07 17.57 7.20
N TRP A 80 -13.29 17.63 8.27
CA TRP A 80 -12.23 18.61 8.44
C TRP A 80 -11.02 18.36 7.52
N GLU A 81 -10.65 17.11 7.33
CA GLU A 81 -9.60 16.71 6.38
C GLU A 81 -10.00 17.12 4.95
N ARG A 82 -11.26 16.89 4.57
CA ARG A 82 -11.79 17.32 3.26
C ARG A 82 -11.76 18.83 3.10
N LEU A 83 -12.12 19.59 4.13
CA LEU A 83 -12.04 21.06 4.11
C LEU A 83 -10.59 21.58 3.93
N ARG A 84 -9.59 20.77 4.29
CA ARG A 84 -8.17 21.05 4.07
C ARG A 84 -7.62 20.51 2.75
N GLY A 85 -8.49 19.97 1.89
CA GLY A 85 -8.09 19.37 0.62
C GLY A 85 -7.40 18.00 0.75
N ILE A 86 -7.45 17.36 1.92
CA ILE A 86 -6.88 16.03 2.12
C ILE A 86 -7.81 14.99 1.48
N THR A 87 -7.25 14.20 0.56
CA THR A 87 -7.96 13.12 -0.13
C THR A 87 -7.55 11.75 0.40
N PHE A 88 -8.35 10.73 0.13
CA PHE A 88 -7.98 9.35 0.46
C PHE A 88 -6.65 8.95 -0.19
N GLU A 89 -6.44 9.34 -1.45
CA GLU A 89 -5.20 9.13 -2.18
C GLU A 89 -3.99 9.72 -1.46
N THR A 90 -4.06 10.98 -1.04
CA THR A 90 -2.95 11.62 -0.31
C THR A 90 -2.63 10.93 1.02
N LYS A 91 -3.65 10.47 1.75
CA LYS A 91 -3.48 9.70 2.98
C LYS A 91 -2.83 8.34 2.71
N LEU A 92 -3.25 7.67 1.64
CA LEU A 92 -2.70 6.39 1.24
C LEU A 92 -1.25 6.52 0.79
N ALA A 93 -0.93 7.53 -0.02
CA ALA A 93 0.44 7.83 -0.46
C ALA A 93 1.37 8.08 0.73
N ALA A 94 0.93 8.86 1.72
CA ALA A 94 1.69 9.11 2.94
C ALA A 94 1.95 7.83 3.73
N ALA A 95 0.93 6.97 3.90
CA ALA A 95 1.08 5.69 4.58
C ALA A 95 2.03 4.73 3.83
N VAL A 96 1.97 4.73 2.49
CA VAL A 96 2.87 3.96 1.64
C VAL A 96 4.32 4.41 1.80
N GLU A 97 4.59 5.70 1.76
CA GLU A 97 5.94 6.22 1.97
C GLU A 97 6.48 5.93 3.37
N GLU A 98 5.63 6.00 4.40
CA GLU A 98 5.99 5.60 5.77
C GLU A 98 6.45 4.13 5.81
N LYS A 99 5.69 3.21 5.18
CA LYS A 99 6.05 1.78 5.18
C LYS A 99 7.23 1.46 4.26
N ARG A 100 7.41 2.19 3.16
CA ARG A 100 8.64 2.10 2.35
C ARG A 100 9.86 2.55 3.13
N ALA A 101 9.77 3.64 3.88
CA ALA A 101 10.86 4.11 4.74
C ALA A 101 11.24 3.06 5.79
N TYR A 102 10.23 2.43 6.42
CA TYR A 102 10.47 1.31 7.33
C TYR A 102 11.17 0.14 6.65
N ALA A 103 10.67 -0.28 5.47
CA ALA A 103 11.27 -1.38 4.70
C ALA A 103 12.72 -1.09 4.29
N ARG A 104 13.03 0.13 3.84
CA ARG A 104 14.41 0.56 3.54
C ARG A 104 15.31 0.46 4.77
N ALA A 105 14.89 1.03 5.90
CA ALA A 105 15.65 0.96 7.14
C ALA A 105 15.90 -0.48 7.62
N LYS A 106 14.94 -1.40 7.39
CA LYS A 106 15.14 -2.82 7.68
C LYS A 106 16.08 -3.52 6.70
N ASN A 107 16.03 -3.20 5.43
CA ASN A 107 16.96 -3.75 4.44
C ASN A 107 18.40 -3.26 4.68
N GLU A 108 18.61 -2.05 5.19
CA GLU A 108 19.94 -1.53 5.55
C GLU A 108 20.55 -2.19 6.80
N GLN A 109 19.73 -2.84 7.62
CA GLN A 109 20.16 -3.55 8.84
C GLN A 109 20.51 -5.03 8.60
N LEU A 110 20.31 -5.55 7.38
CA LEU A 110 20.54 -6.94 6.99
C LEU A 110 21.92 -7.13 6.36
#